data_AF-A0A355C7H5-F1
#
_entry.id   AF-A0A355C7H5-F1
#
_cell.length_a   1.000
_cell.length_b   1.000
_cell.length_c   1.000
_cell.angle_alpha   90.00
_cell.angle_beta   90.00
_cell.angle_gamma   90.00
#
_symmetry.space_group_name_H-M   'P 1'
#
loop_
_entity.id
_entity.type
_entity.pdbx_description
1 polymer ?
#
loop_
_entity_poly.entity_id
_entity_poly.type
_entity_poly.pdbx_seq_one_letter_code
_entity_poly.pdbx_strand_id
1 'polypeptide(L)'
;MHKVAGGNEGLYWKILSLEAGKGFKLSNANWGNTNLGFGEITSFDSNGIAVTESGGNMSIAETGIYTIVLDLRNNEKKLSVVPVKVFGMGDTYGGWDKDKASNLFTVNLDTRTVVSPPTTTSGNLRMYVSHPWIPDWWQAEFNVYNTTIEYRNDGGDQAAVAVTAGQVATLHFDDNTGSIK
;
A
#
# COMPACT_ATOMS: atom_id res chain seq x y z
N MET A 1 2.92 -4.18 -9.23
CA MET A 1 1.95 -4.10 -8.12
C MET A 1 1.98 -5.43 -7.39
N HIS A 2 1.59 -5.43 -6.13
CA HIS A 2 1.53 -6.62 -5.27
C HIS A 2 0.17 -7.27 -5.41
N LYS A 3 0.12 -8.60 -5.31
CA LYS A 3 -1.15 -9.31 -5.27
C LYS A 3 -1.78 -9.18 -3.90
N VAL A 4 -3.10 -9.10 -3.86
CA VAL A 4 -3.84 -9.26 -2.60
C VAL A 4 -3.86 -10.74 -2.22
N ALA A 5 -3.39 -11.08 -1.01
CA ALA A 5 -3.26 -12.46 -0.56
C ALA A 5 -4.60 -13.18 -0.44
N GLY A 6 -4.57 -14.51 -0.29
CA GLY A 6 -5.74 -15.29 0.11
C GLY A 6 -6.71 -15.61 -1.03
N GLY A 7 -6.22 -15.78 -2.26
CA GLY A 7 -7.04 -16.21 -3.39
C GLY A 7 -7.79 -15.08 -4.11
N ASN A 8 -7.32 -13.84 -3.99
CA ASN A 8 -7.91 -12.67 -4.64
C ASN A 8 -7.30 -12.42 -6.03
N GLU A 9 -7.29 -13.45 -6.89
CA GLU A 9 -6.73 -13.32 -8.24
C GLU A 9 -7.40 -12.17 -9.01
N GLY A 10 -6.59 -11.34 -9.67
CA GLY A 10 -7.05 -10.15 -10.37
C GLY A 10 -7.10 -8.88 -9.52
N LEU A 11 -6.88 -8.95 -8.20
CA LEU A 11 -6.83 -7.78 -7.32
C LEU A 11 -5.38 -7.47 -6.92
N TYR A 12 -4.95 -6.25 -7.21
CA TYR A 12 -3.57 -5.80 -7.01
C TYR A 12 -3.52 -4.47 -6.27
N TRP A 13 -2.43 -4.23 -5.56
CA TRP A 13 -2.21 -2.98 -4.85
C TRP A 13 -0.76 -2.50 -4.93
N LYS A 14 -0.52 -1.20 -4.75
CA LYS A 14 0.82 -0.63 -4.62
C LYS A 14 0.77 0.68 -3.84
N ILE A 15 1.79 0.94 -3.04
CA ILE A 15 2.04 2.27 -2.49
C ILE A 15 3.17 2.93 -3.28
N LEU A 16 3.01 4.20 -3.62
CA LEU A 16 4.05 5.05 -4.20
C LEU A 16 3.70 6.53 -4.06
N SER A 17 4.71 7.38 -4.20
CA SER A 17 4.51 8.82 -4.37
C SER A 17 4.02 9.13 -5.78
N LEU A 18 3.07 10.04 -5.87
CA LEU A 18 2.63 10.65 -7.12
C LEU A 18 2.77 12.17 -6.99
N GLU A 19 3.22 12.80 -8.07
CA GLU A 19 3.38 14.26 -8.14
C GLU A 19 2.20 14.87 -8.91
N ALA A 20 1.67 16.00 -8.40
CA ALA A 20 0.57 16.72 -9.01
C ALA A 20 0.83 17.02 -10.50
N GLY A 21 -0.17 16.75 -11.34
CA GLY A 21 -0.11 17.00 -12.78
C GLY A 21 0.86 16.12 -13.56
N LYS A 22 1.59 15.19 -12.92
CA LYS A 22 2.40 14.20 -13.64
C LYS A 22 1.51 13.06 -14.11
N GLY A 23 1.78 12.61 -15.34
CA GLY A 23 1.07 11.49 -15.95
C GLY A 23 1.60 10.15 -15.46
N PHE A 24 0.71 9.20 -15.18
CA PHE A 24 1.06 7.81 -14.90
C PHE A 24 0.15 6.84 -15.68
N LYS A 25 0.63 5.59 -15.81
CA LYS A 25 -0.10 4.45 -16.35
C LYS A 25 0.16 3.22 -15.47
N LEU A 26 -0.70 2.23 -15.56
CA LEU A 26 -0.51 0.93 -14.93
C LEU A 26 -0.16 -0.09 -16.01
N SER A 27 0.91 -0.85 -15.81
CA SER A 27 1.34 -1.88 -16.76
C SER A 27 1.76 -3.15 -16.05
N ASN A 28 1.80 -4.25 -16.81
CA ASN A 28 2.61 -5.39 -16.40
C ASN A 28 4.10 -5.03 -16.51
N ALA A 29 4.97 -5.84 -15.90
CA ALA A 29 6.40 -5.60 -15.93
C ALA A 29 6.92 -5.40 -17.38
N ASN A 30 7.87 -4.48 -17.55
CA ASN A 30 8.50 -4.13 -18.83
C ASN A 30 7.55 -3.58 -19.91
N TRP A 31 6.39 -3.01 -19.54
CA TRP A 31 5.45 -2.44 -20.51
C TRP A 31 5.01 -3.43 -21.59
N GLY A 32 4.75 -4.68 -21.20
CA GLY A 32 4.22 -5.69 -22.09
C GLY A 32 2.77 -5.42 -22.49
N ASN A 33 2.01 -6.49 -22.74
CA ASN A 33 0.65 -6.39 -23.31
C ASN A 33 -0.35 -5.58 -22.49
N THR A 34 -0.13 -5.40 -21.18
CA THR A 34 -1.00 -4.58 -20.34
C THR A 34 -0.40 -3.19 -20.18
N ASN A 35 -1.09 -2.19 -20.73
CA ASN A 35 -0.74 -0.77 -20.59
C ASN A 35 -2.03 0.03 -20.44
N LEU A 36 -2.37 0.37 -19.20
CA LEU A 36 -3.62 1.00 -18.82
C LEU A 36 -3.36 2.49 -18.55
N GLY A 37 -3.77 3.33 -19.49
CA GLY A 37 -3.95 4.76 -19.31
C GLY A 37 -5.36 5.09 -18.86
N PHE A 38 -5.75 6.36 -18.98
CA PHE A 38 -7.06 6.82 -18.50
C PHE A 38 -8.22 6.15 -19.24
N GLY A 39 -8.12 6.03 -20.57
CA GLY A 39 -9.18 5.47 -21.41
C GLY A 39 -9.35 3.95 -21.28
N GLU A 40 -8.36 3.24 -20.73
CA GLU A 40 -8.44 1.80 -20.52
C GLU A 40 -9.08 1.41 -19.18
N ILE A 41 -9.17 2.34 -18.22
CA ILE A 41 -9.86 2.13 -16.94
C ILE A 41 -11.37 2.20 -17.17
N THR A 42 -12.09 1.16 -16.76
CA THR A 42 -13.55 1.08 -16.96
C THR A 42 -14.33 1.84 -15.89
N SER A 43 -13.76 1.98 -14.69
CA SER A 43 -14.37 2.75 -13.60
C SER A 43 -13.34 3.17 -12.56
N PHE A 44 -13.44 4.41 -12.08
CA PHE A 44 -12.68 4.89 -10.93
C PHE A 44 -13.50 4.76 -9.64
N ASP A 45 -12.83 4.54 -8.52
CA ASP A 45 -13.45 4.53 -7.20
C ASP A 45 -14.06 5.89 -6.87
N SER A 46 -15.36 5.92 -6.60
CA SER A 46 -16.06 7.16 -6.23
C SER A 46 -15.65 7.70 -4.85
N ASN A 47 -15.05 6.86 -4.00
CA ASN A 47 -14.49 7.26 -2.71
C ASN A 47 -12.98 7.55 -2.78
N GLY A 48 -12.38 7.34 -3.94
CA GLY A 48 -10.99 7.70 -4.22
C GLY A 48 -10.81 9.19 -4.46
N ILE A 49 -9.57 9.61 -4.62
CA ILE A 49 -9.27 10.93 -5.19
C ILE A 49 -9.65 10.97 -6.67
N ALA A 50 -9.92 12.17 -7.18
CA ALA A 50 -10.15 12.35 -8.60
C ALA A 50 -8.88 12.02 -9.40
N VAL A 51 -9.02 11.10 -10.36
CA VAL A 51 -8.03 10.82 -11.40
C VAL A 51 -8.54 11.48 -12.69
N THR A 52 -7.67 12.19 -13.40
CA THR A 52 -8.03 12.92 -14.63
C THR A 52 -7.24 12.42 -15.84
N GLU A 53 -7.80 12.68 -17.01
CA GLU A 53 -7.14 12.42 -18.30
C GLU A 53 -6.01 13.44 -18.52
N SER A 54 -4.89 12.98 -19.08
CA SER A 54 -3.76 13.82 -19.48
C SER A 54 -2.99 13.18 -20.63
N GLY A 55 -3.44 13.38 -21.87
CA GLY A 55 -2.73 12.91 -23.07
C GLY A 55 -2.65 11.37 -23.16
N GLY A 56 -3.71 10.68 -22.77
CA GLY A 56 -3.83 9.23 -22.65
C GLY A 56 -3.30 8.67 -21.32
N ASN A 57 -2.61 9.48 -20.51
CA ASN A 57 -2.21 9.10 -19.15
C ASN A 57 -3.30 9.44 -18.13
N MET A 58 -3.16 8.87 -16.94
CA MET A 58 -3.88 9.31 -15.74
C MET A 58 -3.06 10.38 -15.03
N SER A 59 -3.71 11.33 -14.36
CA SER A 59 -3.05 12.31 -13.50
C SER A 59 -3.88 12.59 -12.25
N ILE A 60 -3.24 13.21 -11.25
CA ILE A 60 -3.86 13.61 -9.98
C ILE A 60 -3.56 15.08 -9.68
N ALA A 61 -4.42 15.70 -8.88
CA ALA A 61 -4.33 17.14 -8.59
C ALA A 61 -3.30 17.50 -7.50
N GLU A 62 -3.01 16.58 -6.59
CA GLU A 62 -2.19 16.86 -5.41
C GLU A 62 -1.00 15.89 -5.32
N THR A 63 0.15 16.40 -4.87
CA THR A 63 1.32 15.57 -4.61
C THR A 63 1.12 14.84 -3.28
N GLY A 64 1.43 13.54 -3.24
CA GLY A 64 1.26 12.74 -2.04
C GLY A 64 1.76 11.31 -2.18
N ILE A 65 1.67 10.55 -1.10
CA ILE A 65 1.89 9.10 -1.09
C ILE A 65 0.52 8.41 -1.12
N TYR A 66 0.29 7.57 -2.12
CA TYR A 66 -1.01 6.98 -2.39
C TYR A 66 -0.96 5.47 -2.33
N THR A 67 -2.06 4.86 -1.90
CA THR A 67 -2.37 3.46 -2.18
C THR A 67 -3.18 3.42 -3.47
N ILE A 68 -2.67 2.69 -4.45
CA ILE A 68 -3.36 2.39 -5.71
C ILE A 68 -3.83 0.95 -5.67
N VAL A 69 -5.12 0.72 -5.86
CA VAL A 69 -5.70 -0.63 -5.98
C VAL A 69 -6.31 -0.80 -7.36
N LEU A 70 -5.88 -1.85 -8.06
CA LEU A 70 -6.36 -2.25 -9.38
C LEU A 70 -7.16 -3.54 -9.25
N ASP A 71 -8.43 -3.50 -9.63
CA ASP A 71 -9.31 -4.67 -9.71
C ASP A 71 -9.56 -5.04 -11.17
N LEU A 72 -9.04 -6.19 -11.57
CA LEU A 72 -9.20 -6.79 -12.91
C LEU A 72 -10.22 -7.94 -12.93
N ARG A 73 -10.98 -8.13 -11.84
CA ARG A 73 -11.97 -9.20 -11.74
C ARG A 73 -13.20 -8.84 -12.58
N ASN A 74 -14.02 -9.85 -12.86
CA ASN A 74 -15.30 -9.70 -13.56
C ASN A 74 -15.21 -9.02 -14.94
N ASN A 75 -14.06 -9.14 -15.62
CA ASN A 75 -13.76 -8.47 -16.89
C ASN A 75 -13.82 -6.93 -16.84
N GLU A 76 -13.68 -6.34 -15.64
CA GLU A 76 -13.59 -4.90 -15.45
C GLU A 76 -12.14 -4.47 -15.23
N LYS A 77 -11.85 -3.17 -15.35
CA LYS A 77 -10.57 -2.56 -14.97
C LYS A 77 -10.85 -1.40 -14.05
N LYS A 78 -11.04 -1.68 -12.76
CA LYS A 78 -11.40 -0.67 -11.76
C LYS A 78 -10.14 -0.16 -11.07
N LEU A 79 -10.06 1.16 -10.88
CA LEU A 79 -8.92 1.78 -10.22
C LEU A 79 -9.38 2.61 -9.02
N SER A 80 -8.80 2.35 -7.85
CA SER A 80 -8.87 3.25 -6.72
C SER A 80 -7.50 3.87 -6.47
N VAL A 81 -7.49 5.17 -6.19
CA VAL A 81 -6.33 5.91 -5.73
C VAL A 81 -6.78 6.65 -4.47
N VAL A 82 -6.16 6.35 -3.34
CA VAL A 82 -6.46 6.99 -2.05
C VAL A 82 -5.18 7.38 -1.33
N PRO A 83 -5.19 8.42 -0.48
CA PRO A 83 -4.06 8.71 0.40
C PRO A 83 -3.66 7.45 1.18
N VAL A 84 -2.36 7.20 1.31
CA VAL A 84 -1.87 5.99 1.97
C VAL A 84 -2.35 5.90 3.43
N LYS A 85 -2.77 4.71 3.84
CA LYS A 85 -3.05 4.37 5.24
C LYS A 85 -2.39 3.04 5.59
N VAL A 86 -1.32 3.11 6.36
CA VAL A 86 -0.61 1.94 6.90
C VAL A 86 -0.88 1.86 8.39
N PHE A 87 -1.14 0.65 8.89
CA PHE A 87 -1.42 0.42 10.30
C PHE A 87 -0.52 -0.67 10.87
N GLY A 88 -0.18 -0.50 12.15
CA GLY A 88 0.39 -1.54 12.98
C GLY A 88 -0.69 -2.50 13.49
N MET A 89 -0.36 -3.78 13.58
CA MET A 89 -1.28 -4.84 13.99
C MET A 89 -0.62 -5.76 15.04
N GLY A 90 -1.44 -6.39 15.88
CA GLY A 90 -1.03 -7.41 16.82
C GLY A 90 -0.53 -6.88 18.16
N ASP A 91 0.05 -7.77 18.96
CA ASP A 91 0.35 -7.50 20.37
C ASP A 91 1.34 -6.34 20.56
N THR A 92 2.27 -6.13 19.62
CA THR A 92 3.21 -4.99 19.62
C THR A 92 2.53 -3.63 19.48
N TYR A 93 1.25 -3.62 19.10
CA TYR A 93 0.38 -2.44 19.01
C TYR A 93 -0.91 -2.60 19.83
N GLY A 94 -0.87 -3.45 20.85
CA GLY A 94 -1.95 -3.59 21.83
C GLY A 94 -3.22 -4.25 21.31
N GLY A 95 -3.12 -5.14 20.31
CA GLY A 95 -4.22 -6.03 19.93
C GLY A 95 -4.43 -6.16 18.42
N TRP A 96 -5.52 -6.84 18.06
CA TRP A 96 -5.83 -7.27 16.69
C TRP A 96 -6.96 -6.47 16.03
N ASP A 97 -7.24 -5.28 16.55
CA ASP A 97 -8.30 -4.42 16.02
C ASP A 97 -7.86 -3.79 14.69
N LYS A 98 -8.53 -4.18 13.60
CA LYS A 98 -8.31 -3.60 12.27
C LYS A 98 -8.62 -2.10 12.28
N ASP A 99 -7.72 -1.34 11.67
CA ASP A 99 -7.79 0.10 11.44
C ASP A 99 -7.87 0.92 12.73
N LYS A 100 -7.28 0.40 13.81
CA LYS A 100 -7.17 1.09 15.10
C LYS A 100 -6.43 2.41 14.93
N ALA A 101 -7.11 3.51 15.21
CA ALA A 101 -6.59 4.87 14.96
C ALA A 101 -5.25 5.16 15.67
N SER A 102 -5.02 4.61 16.86
CA SER A 102 -3.74 4.75 17.59
C SER A 102 -2.55 4.07 16.89
N ASN A 103 -2.82 3.17 15.96
CA ASN A 103 -1.82 2.36 15.26
C ASN A 103 -1.58 2.86 13.82
N LEU A 104 -2.23 3.96 13.42
CA LEU A 104 -2.06 4.58 12.11
C LEU A 104 -0.67 5.20 11.99
N PHE A 105 0.02 4.90 10.89
CA PHE A 105 1.33 5.45 10.58
C PHE A 105 1.16 6.87 10.02
N THR A 106 2.12 7.74 10.31
CA THR A 106 2.13 9.13 9.84
C THR A 106 2.88 9.25 8.53
N VAL A 107 2.40 10.13 7.65
CA VAL A 107 3.05 10.44 6.37
C VAL A 107 3.94 11.66 6.54
N ASN A 108 5.19 11.59 6.07
CA ASN A 108 6.08 12.73 5.91
C ASN A 108 6.41 12.90 4.42
N LEU A 109 5.88 13.96 3.81
CA LEU A 109 6.06 14.22 2.38
C LEU A 109 7.45 14.78 2.04
N ASP A 110 8.12 15.46 2.98
CA ASP A 110 9.46 16.02 2.76
C ASP A 110 10.49 14.90 2.57
N THR A 111 10.39 13.86 3.39
CA THR A 111 11.25 12.67 3.31
C THR A 111 10.64 11.53 2.51
N ARG A 112 9.40 11.70 2.02
CA ARG A 112 8.60 10.66 1.34
C ARG A 112 8.53 9.35 2.14
N THR A 113 8.31 9.46 3.45
CA THR A 113 8.24 8.31 4.36
C THR A 113 6.86 8.10 4.96
N VAL A 114 6.60 6.85 5.35
CA VAL A 114 5.47 6.46 6.20
C VAL A 114 6.05 5.87 7.48
N VAL A 115 5.72 6.46 8.64
CA VAL A 115 6.40 6.21 9.92
C VAL A 115 5.42 5.67 10.95
N SER A 116 5.76 4.56 11.60
CA SER A 116 4.90 3.94 12.60
C SER A 116 4.83 4.75 13.89
N PRO A 117 3.75 4.62 14.69
CA PRO A 117 3.86 4.90 16.12
C PRO A 117 4.87 3.93 16.77
N PRO A 118 5.44 4.28 17.93
CA PRO A 118 6.30 3.36 18.67
C PRO A 118 5.54 2.09 19.06
N THR A 119 6.19 0.94 18.95
CA THR A 119 5.66 -0.33 19.48
C THR A 119 5.49 -0.24 21.00
N THR A 120 4.44 -0.85 21.55
CA THR A 120 4.09 -0.71 22.97
C THR A 120 4.69 -1.81 23.84
N THR A 121 5.12 -2.92 23.24
CA THR A 121 5.69 -4.08 23.93
C THR A 121 6.64 -4.82 22.99
N SER A 122 7.46 -5.71 23.55
CA SER A 122 8.25 -6.66 22.76
C SER A 122 7.35 -7.73 22.15
N GLY A 123 7.70 -8.18 20.94
CA GLY A 123 6.92 -9.19 20.23
C GLY A 123 7.28 -9.23 18.74
N ASN A 124 6.37 -9.74 17.93
CA ASN A 124 6.56 -9.83 16.48
C ASN A 124 5.76 -8.72 15.79
N LEU A 125 6.46 -7.84 15.06
CA LEU A 125 5.87 -6.74 14.33
C LEU A 125 4.96 -7.26 13.20
N ARG A 126 3.76 -6.69 13.09
CA ARG A 126 2.87 -6.85 11.92
C ARG A 126 2.40 -5.48 11.47
N MET A 127 2.36 -5.28 10.15
CA MET A 127 1.85 -4.04 9.55
C MET A 127 1.23 -4.32 8.18
N TYR A 128 0.30 -3.46 7.78
CA TYR A 128 -0.47 -3.64 6.57
C TYR A 128 -0.98 -2.32 6.00
N VAL A 129 -1.35 -2.33 4.72
CA VAL A 129 -2.09 -1.22 4.12
C VAL A 129 -3.59 -1.45 4.23
N SER A 130 -4.33 -0.43 4.65
CA SER A 130 -5.78 -0.47 4.71
C SER A 130 -6.40 0.12 3.45
N HIS A 131 -7.35 -0.61 2.86
CA HIS A 131 -8.11 -0.15 1.71
C HIS A 131 -9.50 -0.81 1.70
N PRO A 132 -10.60 -0.10 1.37
CA PRO A 132 -11.95 -0.67 1.39
C PRO A 132 -12.14 -1.88 0.44
N TRP A 133 -11.40 -1.92 -0.66
CA TRP A 133 -11.46 -3.04 -1.62
C TRP A 133 -10.61 -4.25 -1.20
N ILE A 134 -9.85 -4.15 -0.10
CA ILE A 134 -9.04 -5.24 0.46
C ILE A 134 -9.77 -5.76 1.72
N PRO A 135 -10.41 -6.95 1.62
CA PRO A 135 -11.31 -7.45 2.67
C PRO A 135 -10.67 -7.52 4.05
N ASP A 136 -9.47 -8.08 4.15
CA ASP A 136 -8.81 -8.37 5.42
C ASP A 136 -7.39 -7.81 5.48
N TRP A 137 -6.95 -7.43 6.67
CA TRP A 137 -5.70 -6.70 6.90
C TRP A 137 -4.47 -7.52 6.43
N TRP A 138 -4.47 -8.82 6.70
CA TRP A 138 -3.37 -9.71 6.35
C TRP A 138 -3.25 -9.91 4.83
N GLN A 139 -4.30 -9.58 4.06
CA GLN A 139 -4.27 -9.73 2.60
C GLN A 139 -3.39 -8.69 1.91
N ALA A 140 -3.02 -7.63 2.62
CA ALA A 140 -2.08 -6.62 2.16
C ALA A 140 -1.05 -6.28 3.25
N GLU A 141 -0.63 -7.30 4.01
CA GLU A 141 0.47 -7.16 4.96
C GLU A 141 1.83 -7.25 4.30
N PHE A 142 2.80 -6.65 4.98
CA PHE A 142 4.20 -6.63 4.60
C PHE A 142 5.07 -6.42 5.83
N ASN A 143 6.37 -6.67 5.69
CA ASN A 143 7.34 -6.38 6.74
C ASN A 143 8.67 -5.89 6.17
N VAL A 144 9.59 -5.48 7.05
CA VAL A 144 10.95 -5.10 6.65
C VAL A 144 11.91 -6.22 7.04
N TYR A 145 12.63 -6.75 6.06
CA TYR A 145 13.71 -7.73 6.26
C TYR A 145 15.03 -7.13 5.83
N ASN A 146 15.96 -7.05 6.78
CA ASN A 146 17.20 -6.28 6.67
C ASN A 146 16.90 -4.78 6.41
N THR A 147 16.70 -4.41 5.15
CA THR A 147 16.36 -3.06 4.70
C THR A 147 15.27 -3.04 3.63
N THR A 148 14.76 -4.20 3.22
CA THR A 148 13.82 -4.32 2.10
C THR A 148 12.40 -4.51 2.62
N ILE A 149 11.44 -3.79 2.04
CA ILE A 149 10.02 -4.05 2.28
C ILE A 149 9.65 -5.29 1.47
N GLU A 150 9.21 -6.35 2.16
CA GLU A 150 8.69 -7.56 1.53
C GLU A 150 7.21 -7.73 1.82
N TYR A 151 6.45 -8.04 0.77
CA TYR A 151 4.99 -8.13 0.80
C TYR A 151 4.55 -9.58 0.82
N ARG A 152 3.52 -9.89 1.62
CA ARG A 152 2.99 -11.26 1.72
C ARG A 152 2.61 -11.86 0.37
N ASN A 153 1.95 -11.08 -0.50
CA ASN A 153 1.39 -11.55 -1.78
C ASN A 153 0.55 -12.84 -1.59
N ASP A 154 0.58 -13.78 -2.53
CA ASP A 154 -0.06 -15.10 -2.39
C ASP A 154 0.69 -16.05 -1.42
N GLY A 155 1.67 -15.54 -0.68
CA GLY A 155 2.46 -16.31 0.28
C GLY A 155 1.70 -16.68 1.55
N GLY A 156 2.28 -17.63 2.30
CA GLY A 156 1.89 -17.92 3.67
C GLY A 156 2.29 -16.80 4.63
N ASP A 157 2.26 -17.10 5.92
CA ASP A 157 2.74 -16.16 6.93
C ASP A 157 4.22 -15.83 6.71
N GLN A 158 4.55 -14.54 6.77
CA GLN A 158 5.93 -14.09 6.62
C GLN A 158 6.75 -14.43 7.87
N ALA A 159 8.08 -14.51 7.74
CA ALA A 159 8.97 -14.74 8.86
C ALA A 159 8.79 -13.67 9.96
N ALA A 160 8.81 -14.09 11.23
CA ALA A 160 8.62 -13.19 12.35
C ALA A 160 9.72 -12.10 12.42
N VAL A 161 9.32 -10.86 12.65
CA VAL A 161 10.22 -9.72 12.86
C VAL A 161 10.13 -9.29 14.33
N ALA A 162 11.11 -9.71 15.12
CA ALA A 162 11.16 -9.41 16.54
C ALA A 162 11.48 -7.93 16.79
N VAL A 163 10.71 -7.30 17.68
CA VAL A 163 10.88 -5.91 18.12
C VAL A 163 10.80 -5.82 19.63
N THR A 164 11.35 -4.73 20.19
CA THR A 164 11.17 -4.31 21.58
C THR A 164 10.28 -3.08 21.67
N ALA A 165 9.70 -2.82 22.84
CA ALA A 165 8.94 -1.61 23.08
C ALA A 165 9.73 -0.34 22.71
N GLY A 166 9.04 0.64 22.12
CA GLY A 166 9.60 1.93 21.73
C GLY A 166 10.16 1.98 20.31
N GLN A 167 10.32 0.84 19.64
CA GLN A 167 10.85 0.82 18.27
C GLN A 167 9.84 1.35 17.25
N VAL A 168 10.36 2.02 16.21
CA VAL A 168 9.62 2.67 15.14
C VAL A 168 10.05 2.13 13.78
N ALA A 169 9.07 1.77 12.95
CA ALA A 169 9.29 1.45 11.55
C ALA A 169 9.25 2.74 10.69
N THR A 170 10.24 2.94 9.83
CA THR A 170 10.27 4.02 8.83
C THR A 170 10.31 3.37 7.45
N LEU A 171 9.34 3.68 6.61
CA LEU A 171 9.11 3.02 5.32
C LEU A 171 9.28 4.01 4.16
N HIS A 172 10.03 3.59 3.16
CA HIS A 172 10.22 4.29 1.89
C HIS A 172 9.67 3.41 0.75
N PHE A 173 8.48 3.72 0.27
CA PHE A 173 7.81 2.85 -0.73
C PHE A 173 8.33 3.03 -2.16
N ASP A 174 8.90 4.20 -2.48
CA ASP A 174 9.42 4.48 -3.81
C ASP A 174 10.71 3.71 -4.13
N ASP A 175 11.57 3.52 -3.14
CA ASP A 175 12.82 2.73 -3.23
C ASP A 175 12.66 1.30 -2.69
N ASN A 176 11.48 0.98 -2.14
CA ASN A 176 11.14 -0.29 -1.52
C ASN A 176 12.05 -0.66 -0.34
N THR A 177 12.43 0.33 0.47
CA THR A 177 13.27 0.15 1.64
C THR A 177 12.56 0.52 2.95
N GLY A 178 13.09 0.02 4.06
CA GLY A 178 12.62 0.39 5.38
C GLY A 178 13.65 0.13 6.47
N SER A 179 13.37 0.63 7.66
CA SER A 179 14.15 0.33 8.86
C SER A 179 13.25 0.26 10.09
N ILE A 180 13.69 -0.50 11.09
CA ILE A 180 13.03 -0.63 12.39
C ILE A 180 14.08 -0.30 13.44
N LYS A 181 13.85 0.76 14.22
CA LYS A 181 14.82 1.26 15.21
C LYS A 181 14.15 1.58 16.52
#